data_AF-A0A6V7K3M8-F1
#
_entry.id   AF-A0A6V7K3M8-F1
#
_cell.length_a   1.000
_cell.length_b   1.000
_cell.length_c   1.000
_cell.angle_alpha   90.00
_cell.angle_beta   90.00
_cell.angle_gamma   90.00
#
_symmetry.space_group_name_H-M   'P 1'
#
loop_
_entity.id
_entity.type
_entity.pdbx_description
1 polymer ?
#
loop_
_entity_poly.entity_id
_entity_poly.type
_entity_poly.pdbx_seq_one_letter_code
_entity_poly.pdbx_strand_id
1 'polypeptide(L)'
;AREEELNSHKNEIESLKGYSRNVSNEQELQAVLNDIAEAQTSLSNHRDYVESKLTSIKKYMNSLDIIIMWVMETRTRINISRGLASTERTKVFESIK
;
A
#
# COMPACT_ATOMS: atom_id res chain seq x y z
N ALA A 1 31.80 42.52 45.23
CA ALA A 1 32.83 41.79 44.47
C ALA A 1 32.60 40.27 44.50
N ARG A 2 33.19 39.48 45.42
CA ARG A 2 33.05 38.00 45.39
C ARG A 2 31.63 37.46 45.61
N GLU A 3 30.85 38.12 46.47
CA GLU A 3 29.49 37.68 46.81
C GLU A 3 28.49 37.99 45.69
N GLU A 4 28.66 39.12 44.99
CA GLU A 4 27.87 39.47 43.80
C GLU A 4 28.16 38.52 42.63
N GLU A 5 29.42 38.15 42.40
CA GLU A 5 29.78 37.17 41.36
C GLU A 5 29.15 35.80 41.63
N LEU A 6 29.19 35.35 42.90
CA LEU A 6 28.57 34.09 43.30
C LEU A 6 27.05 34.11 43.10
N ASN A 7 26.41 35.23 43.42
CA ASN A 7 24.96 35.39 43.27
C ASN A 7 24.57 35.51 41.80
N SER A 8 25.40 36.13 40.96
CA SER A 8 25.22 36.19 39.52
C SER A 8 25.29 34.79 38.88
N HIS A 9 26.29 33.99 39.25
CA HIS A 9 26.39 32.59 38.79
C HIS A 9 25.25 31.71 39.29
N LYS A 10 24.77 31.93 40.52
CA LYS A 10 23.58 31.21 41.02
C LYS A 10 22.34 31.53 40.17
N ASN A 11 22.11 32.79 39.85
CA ASN A 11 20.98 33.22 39.02
C ASN A 11 21.09 32.70 37.58
N GLU A 12 22.30 32.64 37.04
CA GLU A 12 22.61 32.08 35.71
C GLU A 12 22.32 30.57 35.68
N ILE A 13 22.74 29.83 36.71
CA ILE A 13 22.46 28.39 36.85
C ILE A 13 20.95 28.14 37.01
N GLU A 14 20.24 28.94 37.80
CA GLU A 14 18.79 28.83 37.96
C GLU A 14 18.04 29.14 36.64
N SER A 15 18.52 30.11 35.87
CA SER A 15 17.96 30.46 34.55
C SER A 15 18.17 29.34 33.52
N LEU A 16 19.37 28.74 33.49
CA LEU A 16 19.69 27.59 32.64
C LEU A 16 18.86 26.35 33.05
N LYS A 17 18.64 26.15 34.35
CA LYS A 17 17.80 25.08 34.88
C LYS A 17 16.32 25.29 34.52
N GLY A 18 15.84 26.54 34.47
CA GLY A 18 14.52 26.89 33.95
C GLY A 18 14.38 26.56 32.47
N TYR A 19 15.40 26.87 31.66
CA TYR A 19 15.44 26.56 30.22
C TYR A 19 15.46 25.05 29.93
N SER A 20 16.20 24.28 30.73
CA SER A 20 16.24 22.81 30.63
C SER A 20 14.94 22.15 31.10
N ARG A 21 14.07 22.88 31.82
CA ARG A 21 12.78 22.41 32.33
C ARG A 21 11.62 22.96 31.52
N ASN A 22 11.85 23.33 30.25
CA ASN A 22 10.81 23.73 29.31
C ASN A 22 9.98 22.50 28.90
N VAL A 23 9.08 22.07 29.80
CA VAL A 23 8.08 21.02 29.59
C VAL A 23 7.30 21.21 28.28
N SER A 24 7.14 22.47 27.82
CA SER A 24 6.55 22.82 26.53
C SER A 24 7.26 22.16 25.34
N ASN A 25 8.59 22.16 25.32
CA ASN A 25 9.37 21.59 24.21
C ASN A 25 9.29 20.06 24.19
N GLU A 26 9.21 19.43 25.36
CA GLU A 26 9.06 17.97 25.49
C GLU A 26 7.66 17.51 25.08
N GLN A 27 6.62 18.29 25.41
CA GLN A 27 5.25 18.05 24.94
C GLN A 27 5.10 18.23 23.43
N GLU A 28 5.72 19.26 22.85
CA GLU A 28 5.76 19.46 21.39
C GLU A 28 6.50 18.33 20.68
N LEU A 29 7.65 17.90 21.23
CA LEU A 29 8.38 16.75 20.71
C LEU A 29 7.53 15.47 20.76
N GLN A 30 6.84 15.23 21.88
CA GLN A 30 5.96 14.07 22.02
C GLN A 30 4.78 14.11 21.05
N ALA A 31 4.20 15.29 20.81
CA ALA A 31 3.14 15.46 19.82
C ALA A 31 3.62 15.12 18.41
N VAL A 32 4.80 15.62 18.01
CA VAL A 32 5.40 15.29 16.71
C VAL A 32 5.71 13.79 16.59
N LEU A 33 6.19 13.15 17.66
CA LEU A 33 6.43 11.70 17.65
C LEU A 33 5.14 10.90 17.48
N ASN A 34 4.04 11.35 18.11
CA ASN A 34 2.73 10.73 17.94
C ASN A 34 2.22 10.92 16.50
N ASP A 35 2.31 12.12 15.94
CA ASP A 35 1.93 12.41 14.56
C ASP A 35 2.71 11.54 13.56
N ILE A 36 4.01 11.34 13.79
CA ILE A 36 4.85 10.45 12.99
C ILE A 36 4.35 9.00 13.10
N ALA A 37 4.04 8.52 14.30
CA ALA A 37 3.55 7.15 14.51
C ALA A 37 2.20 6.91 13.83
N GLU A 38 1.30 7.89 13.89
CA GLU A 38 0.01 7.87 13.19
C GLU A 38 0.20 7.86 11.68
N ALA A 39 1.07 8.73 11.15
CA ALA A 39 1.39 8.79 9.73
C ALA A 39 2.01 7.47 9.25
N GLN A 40 2.91 6.85 10.02
CA GLN A 40 3.50 5.56 9.71
C GLN A 40 2.45 4.45 9.64
N THR A 41 1.52 4.41 10.59
CA THR A 41 0.43 3.43 10.61
C THR A 41 -0.49 3.64 9.41
N SER A 42 -0.86 4.88 9.11
CA SER A 42 -1.67 5.23 7.94
C SER A 42 -1.02 4.81 6.62
N LEU A 43 0.29 5.08 6.46
CA LEU A 43 1.06 4.67 5.30
C LEU A 43 1.13 3.15 5.16
N SER A 44 1.33 2.43 6.27
CA SER A 44 1.31 0.96 6.26
C SER A 44 -0.04 0.41 5.81
N ASN A 45 -1.13 0.93 6.37
CA ASN A 45 -2.49 0.51 5.99
C ASN A 45 -2.78 0.80 4.51
N HIS A 46 -2.34 1.96 4.02
CA HIS A 46 -2.50 2.32 2.61
C HIS A 46 -1.70 1.39 1.69
N ARG A 47 -0.46 1.04 2.08
CA ARG A 47 0.36 0.06 1.36
C ARG A 47 -0.36 -1.29 1.26
N ASP A 48 -0.87 -1.81 2.38
CA ASP A 48 -1.58 -3.10 2.40
C ASP A 48 -2.84 -3.09 1.53
N TYR A 49 -3.57 -1.97 1.54
CA TYR A 49 -4.71 -1.76 0.66
C TYR A 49 -4.32 -1.81 -0.83
N VAL A 50 -3.27 -1.08 -1.21
CA VAL A 50 -2.77 -1.07 -2.60
C VAL A 50 -2.29 -2.47 -3.01
N GLU A 51 -1.57 -3.18 -2.15
CA GLU A 51 -1.09 -4.54 -2.39
C GLU A 51 -2.26 -5.53 -2.61
N SER A 52 -3.33 -5.41 -1.82
CA SER A 52 -4.56 -6.18 -1.99
C SER A 52 -5.26 -5.89 -3.33
N LYS A 53 -5.34 -4.62 -3.74
CA LYS A 53 -5.88 -4.24 -5.05
C LYS A 53 -5.04 -4.76 -6.20
N LEU A 54 -3.72 -4.66 -6.12
CA LEU A 54 -2.80 -5.21 -7.13
C LEU A 54 -2.96 -6.72 -7.26
N THR A 55 -3.09 -7.44 -6.14
CA THR A 55 -3.35 -8.88 -6.13
C THR A 55 -4.67 -9.22 -6.82
N SER A 56 -5.72 -8.43 -6.58
CA SER A 56 -7.02 -8.62 -7.22
C SER A 56 -6.95 -8.38 -8.73
N ILE A 57 -6.24 -7.34 -9.18
CA ILE A 57 -6.02 -7.07 -10.61
C ILE A 57 -5.29 -8.22 -11.29
N LYS A 58 -4.23 -8.76 -10.68
CA LYS A 58 -3.51 -9.93 -11.20
C LYS A 58 -4.44 -11.14 -11.39
N LYS A 59 -5.35 -11.38 -10.44
CA LYS A 59 -6.36 -12.46 -10.56
C LYS A 59 -7.29 -12.22 -11.75
N TYR A 60 -7.81 -11.00 -11.91
CA TYR A 60 -8.67 -10.67 -13.05
C TYR A 60 -7.95 -10.80 -14.39
N MET A 61 -6.69 -10.37 -14.46
CA MET A 61 -5.88 -10.51 -15.67
C MET A 61 -5.71 -11.98 -16.06
N ASN A 62 -5.38 -12.84 -15.10
CA ASN A 62 -5.30 -14.29 -15.34
C ASN A 62 -6.63 -14.88 -15.80
N SER A 63 -7.76 -14.46 -15.20
CA SER A 63 -9.09 -14.90 -15.65
C SER A 63 -9.39 -14.45 -17.08
N LEU A 64 -9.01 -13.22 -17.44
CA LEU A 64 -9.15 -12.73 -18.81
C LEU A 64 -8.29 -13.52 -19.80
N ASP A 65 -7.06 -13.86 -19.44
CA ASP A 65 -6.18 -14.67 -20.30
C ASP A 65 -6.80 -16.06 -20.57
N ILE A 66 -7.39 -16.70 -19.56
CA ILE A 66 -8.11 -17.97 -19.72
C ILE A 66 -9.29 -17.82 -20.68
N ILE A 67 -10.09 -16.76 -20.53
CA ILE A 67 -11.24 -16.48 -21.39
C ILE A 67 -10.78 -16.22 -22.84
N ILE A 68 -9.74 -15.40 -23.02
CA ILE A 68 -9.17 -15.10 -24.35
C ILE A 68 -8.69 -16.39 -25.01
N MET A 69 -7.97 -17.24 -24.28
CA MET A 69 -7.51 -18.54 -24.77
C MET A 69 -8.69 -19.40 -25.24
N TRP A 70 -9.74 -19.55 -24.43
CA TRP A 70 -10.93 -20.31 -24.79
C TRP A 70 -11.65 -19.73 -26.02
N VAL A 71 -11.77 -18.40 -26.12
CA VAL A 71 -12.37 -17.73 -27.29
C VAL A 71 -11.55 -18.00 -28.55
N MET A 72 -10.23 -17.88 -28.49
CA MET A 72 -9.34 -18.11 -29.62
C MET A 72 -9.35 -19.57 -30.07
N GLU A 73 -9.33 -20.50 -29.12
CA GLU A 73 -9.48 -21.93 -29.37
C GLU A 73 -10.82 -22.24 -30.04
N THR A 74 -11.91 -21.74 -29.48
CA THR A 74 -13.27 -21.92 -30.01
C THR A 74 -13.37 -21.36 -31.43
N ARG A 75 -12.85 -20.15 -31.67
CA ARG A 75 -12.79 -19.54 -33.00
C ARG A 75 -12.01 -20.41 -33.99
N THR A 76 -10.89 -20.98 -33.54
CA THR A 76 -10.07 -21.88 -34.36
C THR A 76 -10.82 -23.16 -34.71
N ARG A 77 -11.45 -23.80 -33.72
CA ARG A 77 -12.28 -25.00 -33.90
C ARG A 77 -13.43 -24.75 -34.89
N ILE A 78 -14.12 -23.60 -34.80
CA ILE A 78 -15.18 -23.20 -35.73
C ILE A 78 -14.63 -22.98 -37.15
N ASN A 79 -13.46 -22.33 -37.29
CA ASN A 79 -12.87 -22.11 -38.60
C ASN A 79 -12.51 -23.43 -39.30
N ILE A 80 -11.95 -24.39 -38.56
CA ILE A 80 -11.63 -25.73 -39.07
C ILE A 80 -12.92 -26.49 -39.45
N SER A 81 -13.97 -26.41 -38.63
CA SER A 81 -15.21 -27.18 -38.83
C SER A 81 -15.97 -26.83 -40.12
N ARG A 82 -15.71 -25.66 -40.71
CA ARG A 82 -16.27 -25.25 -42.01
C ARG A 82 -15.84 -26.19 -43.15
N GLY A 83 -14.65 -26.78 -43.07
CA GLY A 83 -14.14 -27.75 -44.04
C GLY A 83 -14.60 -29.19 -43.81
N LEU A 84 -15.28 -29.47 -42.70
CA LEU A 84 -15.68 -30.82 -42.31
C LEU A 84 -17.06 -31.21 -42.87
N ALA A 85 -17.29 -32.52 -42.95
CA ALA A 85 -18.59 -33.09 -43.27
C ALA A 85 -19.63 -32.70 -42.20
N SER A 86 -20.92 -32.68 -42.56
CA SER A 86 -21.98 -32.20 -41.67
C SER A 86 -22.02 -32.91 -40.32
N THR A 87 -21.79 -34.23 -40.29
CA THR A 87 -21.81 -35.04 -39.06
C THR A 87 -20.65 -34.68 -38.12
N GLU A 88 -19.46 -34.45 -38.67
CA GLU A 88 -18.27 -34.06 -37.92
C GLU A 88 -18.36 -32.63 -37.42
N ARG A 89 -18.92 -31.74 -38.24
CA ARG A 89 -19.19 -30.34 -37.87
C ARG A 89 -20.14 -30.24 -36.68
N THR A 90 -21.21 -31.05 -36.66
CA THR A 90 -22.15 -31.12 -35.52
C THR A 90 -21.44 -31.51 -34.23
N LYS A 91 -20.55 -32.52 -34.27
CA LYS A 91 -19.75 -32.92 -33.10
C LYS A 91 -18.86 -31.80 -32.57
N VAL A 92 -18.25 -31.01 -33.46
CA VAL A 92 -17.44 -29.85 -33.03
C VAL A 92 -18.30 -28.82 -32.30
N PHE A 93 -19.50 -28.51 -32.80
CA PHE A 93 -20.42 -27.60 -32.11
C PHE A 93 -20.94 -28.14 -30.78
N GLU A 94 -21.20 -29.44 -30.68
CA GLU A 94 -21.55 -30.09 -29.41
C GLU A 94 -20.42 -30.00 -28.38
N SER A 95 -19.16 -30.03 -28.82
CA SER A 95 -17.98 -29.95 -27.93
C SER A 95 -17.62 -28.54 -27.44
N ILE A 96 -18.25 -27.50 -27.98
CA ILE A 96 -18.03 -26.09 -27.61
C ILE A 96 -18.99 -25.65 -26.47
N LYS A 97 -20.02 -26.47 -26.20
CA LYS A 97 -21.07 -26.22 -25.21
C LYS A 97 -20.60 -26.49 -23.78
#